data_AF-A0A2R6FNU1-F1
#
_entry.id   AF-A0A2R6FNU1-F1
#
_cell.length_a   1.000
_cell.length_b   1.000
_cell.length_c   1.000
_cell.angle_alpha   90.00
_cell.angle_beta   90.00
_cell.angle_gamma   90.00
#
_symmetry.space_group_name_H-M   'P 1'
#
loop_
_entity.id
_entity.type
_entity.pdbx_description
1 polymer ?
#
loop_
_entity_poly.entity_id
_entity_poly.type
_entity_poly.pdbx_seq_one_letter_code
_entity_poly.pdbx_strand_id
1 'polypeptide(L)'
;MTNLITEYADYDSFAREWHSGTLADYDVSLNEARERGLLNEQQTRKLWQLLGLLDPEECLLQLPEWLAEKKVESKNRATPTIFVGYISTETEDAVLFESSAAARPLMGLAHQMHSLEKGIERTEDDTDRHKRLEDRFREHERKFDDRDDLPSLSDEWLPKSQLGTIVRRCT
;
A
#
# COMPACT_ATOMS: atom_id res chain seq x y z
N MET A 1 14.30 -19.84 -3.18
CA MET A 1 13.31 -18.76 -3.16
C MET A 1 12.80 -18.64 -1.73
N THR A 2 13.36 -17.71 -0.97
CA THR A 2 12.68 -17.21 0.22
C THR A 2 11.43 -16.49 -0.27
N ASN A 3 10.24 -16.92 0.14
CA ASN A 3 9.01 -16.18 -0.11
C ASN A 3 9.06 -14.87 0.70
N LEU A 4 9.79 -13.89 0.18
CA LEU A 4 9.90 -12.54 0.72
C LEU A 4 8.55 -11.82 0.69
N ILE A 5 7.74 -12.11 -0.34
CA ILE A 5 6.39 -11.59 -0.51
C ILE A 5 5.43 -12.49 0.26
N THR A 6 4.65 -11.88 1.15
CA THR A 6 3.49 -12.55 1.75
C THR A 6 2.22 -12.10 1.06
N GLU A 7 1.44 -13.05 0.57
CA GLU A 7 0.19 -12.76 -0.15
C GLU A 7 -1.02 -12.94 0.76
N TYR A 8 -1.99 -12.03 0.63
CA TYR A 8 -3.22 -12.04 1.42
C TYR A 8 -4.45 -12.03 0.52
N ALA A 9 -5.34 -13.00 0.73
CA ALA A 9 -6.64 -13.04 0.07
C ALA A 9 -7.72 -12.23 0.81
N ASP A 10 -7.57 -12.06 2.12
CA ASP A 10 -8.55 -11.39 2.96
C ASP A 10 -7.94 -10.30 3.86
N TYR A 11 -8.78 -9.35 4.22
CA TYR A 11 -8.41 -8.18 5.00
C TYR A 11 -7.95 -8.53 6.43
N ASP A 12 -8.55 -9.52 7.07
CA ASP A 12 -8.28 -9.83 8.48
C ASP A 12 -6.93 -10.54 8.64
N SER A 13 -6.58 -11.42 7.71
CA SER A 13 -5.25 -12.02 7.63
C SER A 13 -4.18 -10.94 7.38
N PHE A 14 -4.41 -10.03 6.44
CA PHE A 14 -3.53 -8.89 6.19
C PHE A 14 -3.38 -8.00 7.42
N ALA A 15 -4.49 -7.60 8.05
CA ALA A 15 -4.49 -6.71 9.21
C ALA A 15 -3.79 -7.35 10.41
N ARG A 16 -3.92 -8.67 10.60
CA ARG A 16 -3.22 -9.39 11.66
C ARG A 16 -1.70 -9.31 11.48
N GLU A 17 -1.20 -9.55 10.28
CA GLU A 17 0.25 -9.47 10.04
C GLU A 17 0.74 -8.03 10.12
N TRP A 18 0.02 -7.10 9.47
CA TRP A 18 0.40 -5.69 9.43
C TRP A 18 0.57 -5.07 10.82
N HIS A 19 -0.19 -5.57 11.80
CA HIS A 19 -0.14 -5.12 13.19
C HIS A 19 0.51 -6.13 14.15
N SER A 20 1.24 -7.13 13.64
CA SER A 20 1.78 -8.24 14.45
C SER A 20 2.61 -7.76 15.65
N GLY A 21 3.44 -6.73 15.48
CA GLY A 21 4.18 -6.10 16.56
C GLY A 21 3.28 -5.53 17.65
N THR A 22 2.28 -4.71 17.28
CA THR A 22 1.30 -4.16 18.24
C THR A 22 0.52 -5.27 18.96
N LEU A 23 0.08 -6.30 18.23
CA LEU A 23 -0.66 -7.41 18.82
C LEU A 23 0.19 -8.19 19.84
N ALA A 24 1.48 -8.39 19.54
CA ALA A 24 2.42 -9.04 20.44
C ALA A 24 2.76 -8.17 21.67
N ASP A 25 2.97 -6.86 21.48
CA ASP A 25 3.33 -5.92 22.56
C ASP A 25 2.22 -5.81 23.62
N TYR A 26 0.96 -5.91 23.20
CA TYR A 26 -0.20 -5.84 24.09
C TYR A 26 -0.75 -7.20 24.50
N ASP A 27 -0.24 -8.31 23.93
CA ASP A 27 -0.75 -9.68 24.12
C ASP A 27 -2.27 -9.80 23.88
N VAL A 28 -2.73 -9.31 22.72
CA VAL A 28 -4.16 -9.22 22.37
C VAL A 28 -4.47 -9.83 21.01
N SER A 29 -5.71 -10.29 20.87
CA SER A 29 -6.24 -10.65 19.56
C SER A 29 -6.50 -9.42 18.68
N LEU A 30 -6.58 -9.62 17.35
CA LEU A 30 -6.94 -8.55 16.41
C LEU A 30 -8.28 -7.88 16.76
N ASN A 31 -9.28 -8.67 17.16
CA ASN A 31 -10.60 -8.15 17.53
C ASN A 31 -10.55 -7.35 18.82
N GLU A 32 -9.81 -7.82 19.82
CA GLU A 32 -9.62 -7.06 21.05
C GLU A 32 -8.86 -5.75 20.79
N ALA A 33 -7.82 -5.78 19.96
CA ALA A 33 -7.09 -4.57 19.57
C ALA A 33 -7.99 -3.55 18.86
N ARG A 34 -8.94 -4.01 18.03
CA ARG A 34 -9.98 -3.18 17.39
C ARG A 34 -10.91 -2.55 18.42
N GLU A 35 -11.46 -3.35 19.33
CA GLU A 35 -12.36 -2.89 20.39
C GLU A 35 -11.69 -1.85 21.29
N ARG A 36 -10.40 -2.02 21.56
CA ARG A 36 -9.57 -1.11 22.36
C ARG A 36 -9.04 0.09 21.60
N GLY A 37 -9.27 0.19 20.28
CA GLY A 37 -8.78 1.29 19.45
C GLY A 37 -7.25 1.35 19.32
N LEU A 38 -6.56 0.22 19.47
CA LEU A 38 -5.10 0.14 19.40
C LEU A 38 -4.57 0.18 17.96
N LEU A 39 -5.44 -0.02 16.98
CA LEU A 39 -5.08 -0.10 15.56
C LEU A 39 -5.56 1.13 14.80
N ASN A 40 -4.75 1.60 13.85
CA ASN A 40 -5.20 2.57 12.87
C ASN A 40 -6.00 1.89 11.74
N GLU A 41 -7.22 1.45 12.06
CA GLU A 41 -8.14 0.77 11.15
C GLU A 41 -8.36 1.54 9.85
N GLN A 42 -8.49 2.87 9.93
CA GLN A 42 -8.69 3.70 8.74
C GLN A 42 -7.50 3.60 7.80
N GLN A 43 -6.27 3.70 8.32
CA GLN A 43 -5.06 3.59 7.51
C GLN A 43 -4.90 2.17 6.93
N THR A 44 -5.15 1.13 7.72
CA THR A 44 -5.07 -0.27 7.27
C THR A 44 -6.09 -0.58 6.17
N ARG A 45 -7.31 -0.04 6.25
CA ARG A 45 -8.30 -0.18 5.17
C ARG A 45 -7.88 0.52 3.89
N LYS A 46 -7.28 1.72 4.00
CA LYS A 46 -6.74 2.43 2.83
C LYS A 46 -5.58 1.68 2.18
N LEU A 47 -4.71 1.04 2.98
CA LEU A 47 -3.68 0.13 2.46
C LEU A 47 -4.29 -1.07 1.73
N TRP A 48 -5.33 -1.69 2.30
CA TRP A 48 -6.03 -2.80 1.65
C TRP A 48 -6.71 -2.41 0.33
N GLN A 49 -7.29 -1.21 0.28
CA GLN A 49 -7.85 -0.64 -0.94
C GLN A 49 -6.76 -0.39 -1.99
N LEU A 50 -5.62 0.17 -1.59
CA LEU A 50 -4.46 0.34 -2.46
C LEU A 50 -4.00 -1.01 -3.04
N LEU A 51 -3.80 -2.03 -2.20
CA LEU A 51 -3.39 -3.36 -2.64
C LEU A 51 -4.37 -3.99 -3.65
N GLY A 52 -5.66 -3.62 -3.62
CA GLY A 52 -6.64 -4.11 -4.58
C GLY A 52 -6.60 -3.42 -5.95
N LEU A 53 -5.79 -2.38 -6.12
CA LEU A 53 -5.62 -1.63 -7.37
C LEU A 53 -4.22 -1.80 -7.97
N LEU A 54 -3.30 -2.46 -7.27
CA LEU A 54 -1.96 -2.72 -7.78
C LEU A 54 -1.99 -3.83 -8.83
N ASP A 55 -1.03 -3.78 -9.76
CA ASP A 55 -0.83 -4.88 -10.70
C ASP A 55 -0.50 -6.19 -9.96
N PRO A 56 -0.83 -7.38 -10.52
CA PRO A 56 -0.57 -8.66 -9.87
C PRO A 56 0.91 -8.89 -9.52
N GLU A 57 1.84 -8.30 -10.27
CA GLU A 57 3.27 -8.36 -10.01
C GLU A 57 3.77 -7.26 -9.05
N GLU A 58 2.98 -6.21 -8.80
CA GLU A 58 3.34 -5.19 -7.83
C GLU A 58 3.19 -5.69 -6.39
N CYS A 59 3.97 -5.12 -5.51
CA CYS A 59 3.87 -5.37 -4.07
C CYS A 59 4.11 -4.09 -3.28
N LEU A 60 3.61 -4.09 -2.06
CA LEU A 60 3.83 -3.04 -1.09
C LEU A 60 4.97 -3.43 -0.16
N LEU A 61 5.92 -2.52 -0.01
CA LEU A 61 7.10 -2.67 0.81
C LEU A 61 7.07 -1.65 1.95
N GLN A 62 7.30 -2.12 3.18
CA GLN A 62 7.57 -1.27 4.34
C GLN A 62 9.06 -1.32 4.70
N LEU A 63 9.69 -0.15 4.71
CA LEU A 63 11.07 0.05 5.14
C LEU A 63 11.13 0.52 6.60
N PRO A 64 12.14 0.09 7.37
CA PRO A 64 12.53 0.79 8.60
C PRO A 64 12.87 2.25 8.31
N GLU A 65 12.54 3.14 9.25
CA GLU A 65 12.72 4.60 9.08
C GLU A 65 14.15 4.98 8.70
N TRP A 66 15.14 4.45 9.41
CA TRP A 66 16.56 4.71 9.13
C TRP A 66 17.00 4.27 7.72
N LEU A 67 16.39 3.22 7.16
CA LEU A 67 16.69 2.74 5.82
C LEU A 67 16.00 3.62 4.77
N ALA A 68 14.75 4.00 5.03
CA ALA A 68 14.02 4.95 4.19
C ALA A 68 14.77 6.30 4.10
N GLU A 69 15.29 6.82 5.21
CA GLU A 69 16.09 8.07 5.23
C GLU A 69 17.35 7.99 4.36
N LYS A 70 17.97 6.81 4.27
CA LYS A 70 19.13 6.59 3.39
C LYS A 70 18.75 6.43 1.92
N LYS A 71 17.56 5.87 1.67
CA LYS A 71 17.11 5.47 0.34
C LYS A 71 16.21 6.49 -0.34
N VAL A 72 15.81 7.55 0.34
CA VAL A 72 14.98 8.62 -0.22
C VAL A 72 15.77 9.92 -0.19
N GLU A 73 15.92 10.57 -1.34
CA GLU A 73 16.46 11.92 -1.41
C GLU A 73 15.40 12.95 -0.97
N SER A 74 15.05 13.00 0.32
CA SER A 74 14.12 14.01 0.85
C SER A 74 14.88 15.19 1.45
N LYS A 75 14.55 16.41 0.98
CA LYS A 75 15.10 17.66 1.54
C LYS A 75 14.14 18.40 2.48
N ASN A 76 12.84 18.08 2.48
CA ASN A 76 11.83 18.97 3.11
C ASN A 76 10.53 18.29 3.61
N ARG A 77 10.37 16.96 3.51
CA ARG A 77 9.17 16.25 3.98
C ARG A 77 9.54 15.03 4.82
N ALA A 78 8.61 14.62 5.70
CA ALA A 78 8.72 13.35 6.42
C ALA A 78 8.95 12.22 5.41
N THR A 79 10.05 11.49 5.61
CA THR A 79 10.50 10.45 4.69
C THR A 79 9.45 9.35 4.57
N PRO A 80 8.96 9.02 3.37
CA PRO A 80 8.05 7.91 3.20
C PRO A 80 8.73 6.60 3.60
N THR A 81 8.02 5.76 4.34
CA THR A 81 8.50 4.44 4.75
C THR A 81 7.76 3.29 4.08
N ILE A 82 6.74 3.60 3.28
CA ILE A 82 5.92 2.60 2.58
C ILE A 82 5.95 2.94 1.10
N PHE A 83 6.30 1.95 0.28
CA PHE A 83 6.45 2.07 -1.16
C PHE A 83 5.66 0.97 -1.87
N VAL A 84 5.31 1.22 -3.12
CA VAL A 84 4.81 0.21 -4.08
C VAL A 84 5.81 0.09 -5.22
N GLY A 85 5.89 -1.09 -5.84
CA GLY A 85 6.82 -1.37 -6.94
C GLY A 85 6.95 -2.87 -7.21
N TYR A 86 7.96 -3.23 -8.00
CA TYR A 86 8.19 -4.59 -8.47
C TYR A 86 9.50 -5.14 -7.92
N ILE A 87 9.50 -6.42 -7.49
CA ILE A 87 10.76 -7.14 -7.31
C ILE A 87 11.17 -7.69 -8.68
N SER A 88 12.07 -6.98 -9.37
CA SER A 88 12.50 -7.35 -10.73
C SER A 88 13.61 -8.41 -10.72
N THR A 89 14.51 -8.33 -9.74
CA THR A 89 15.68 -9.20 -9.61
C THR A 89 15.97 -9.51 -8.14
N GLU A 90 16.42 -10.74 -7.87
CA GLU A 90 16.83 -11.19 -6.54
C GLU A 90 18.24 -11.79 -6.61
N THR A 91 19.15 -11.32 -5.75
CA THR A 91 20.45 -11.97 -5.48
C THR A 91 20.36 -12.76 -4.18
N GLU A 92 21.44 -13.35 -3.69
CA GLU A 92 21.43 -14.00 -2.37
C GLU A 92 21.04 -13.02 -1.25
N ASP A 93 21.64 -11.82 -1.27
CA ASP A 93 21.58 -10.85 -0.17
C ASP A 93 20.62 -9.66 -0.39
N ALA A 94 20.21 -9.40 -1.63
CA ALA A 94 19.45 -8.19 -1.97
C ALA A 94 18.35 -8.45 -2.99
N VAL A 95 17.40 -7.51 -3.06
CA VAL A 95 16.37 -7.43 -4.11
C VAL A 95 16.48 -6.09 -4.82
N LEU A 96 16.17 -6.08 -6.10
CA LEU A 96 15.97 -4.86 -6.88
C LEU A 96 14.47 -4.54 -6.87
N PHE A 97 14.11 -3.44 -6.23
CA PHE A 97 12.73 -2.98 -6.06
C PHE A 97 12.42 -1.82 -7.01
N GLU A 98 12.08 -2.16 -8.25
CA GLU A 98 11.92 -1.24 -9.38
C GLU A 98 10.60 -0.46 -9.36
N SER A 99 10.63 0.69 -10.03
CA SER A 99 9.47 1.59 -10.18
C SER A 99 8.88 1.98 -8.84
N SER A 100 9.76 2.20 -7.86
CA SER A 100 9.36 2.47 -6.49
C SER A 100 8.62 3.80 -6.37
N ALA A 101 7.43 3.80 -5.76
CA ALA A 101 6.65 5.01 -5.52
C ALA A 101 6.09 5.03 -4.11
N ALA A 102 6.13 6.19 -3.44
CA ALA A 102 5.58 6.33 -2.09
C ALA A 102 4.09 5.97 -2.06
N ALA A 103 3.72 5.07 -1.15
CA ALA A 103 2.35 4.52 -1.11
C ALA A 103 1.32 5.53 -0.58
N ARG A 104 1.71 6.49 0.28
CA ARG A 104 0.74 7.37 0.96
C ARG A 104 -0.15 8.19 0.01
N PRO A 105 0.38 8.87 -1.02
CA PRO A 105 -0.45 9.52 -2.04
C PRO A 105 -1.40 8.55 -2.75
N LEU A 106 -0.90 7.37 -3.11
CA LEU A 106 -1.67 6.32 -3.80
C LEU A 106 -2.79 5.75 -2.93
N MET A 107 -2.56 5.57 -1.62
CA MET A 107 -3.59 5.20 -0.65
C MET A 107 -4.74 6.22 -0.62
N GLY A 108 -4.44 7.50 -0.81
CA GLY A 108 -5.45 8.56 -0.90
C GLY A 108 -6.32 8.40 -2.15
N LEU A 109 -5.69 8.18 -3.30
CA LEU A 109 -6.37 7.95 -4.58
C LEU A 109 -7.20 6.66 -4.55
N ALA A 110 -6.63 5.55 -4.09
CA ALA A 110 -7.32 4.27 -3.96
C ALA A 110 -8.58 4.38 -3.10
N HIS A 111 -8.50 5.11 -1.99
CA HIS A 111 -9.64 5.37 -1.13
C HIS A 111 -10.75 6.19 -1.82
N GLN A 112 -10.36 7.20 -2.61
CA GLN A 112 -11.30 8.03 -3.38
C GLN A 112 -11.97 7.20 -4.47
N MET A 113 -11.21 6.40 -5.22
CA MET A 113 -11.72 5.49 -6.25
C MET A 113 -12.73 4.51 -5.67
N HIS A 114 -12.39 3.84 -4.57
CA HIS A 114 -13.32 2.92 -3.91
C HIS A 114 -14.61 3.62 -3.43
N SER A 115 -14.50 4.85 -2.94
CA SER A 115 -15.67 5.63 -2.52
C SER A 115 -16.56 6.04 -3.71
N LEU A 116 -15.95 6.35 -4.86
CA LEU A 116 -16.67 6.67 -6.10
C LEU A 116 -17.35 5.44 -6.69
N GLU A 117 -16.68 4.28 -6.71
CA GLU A 117 -17.24 3.00 -7.14
C GLU A 117 -18.55 2.69 -6.38
N LYS A 118 -18.53 2.82 -5.04
CA LYS A 118 -19.75 2.69 -4.22
C LYS A 118 -20.81 3.75 -4.49
N GLY A 119 -20.41 4.93 -4.99
CA GLY A 119 -21.33 5.95 -5.45
C GLY A 119 -22.00 5.56 -6.77
N ILE A 120 -21.21 5.08 -7.73
CA ILE A 120 -21.64 4.64 -9.07
C ILE A 120 -22.66 3.50 -8.96
N GLU A 121 -22.35 2.47 -8.16
CA GLU A 121 -23.24 1.34 -7.83
C GLU A 121 -24.61 1.81 -7.30
N ARG A 122 -24.67 2.96 -6.63
CA ARG A 122 -25.89 3.49 -5.99
C ARG A 122 -26.66 4.49 -6.84
N THR A 123 -26.15 4.87 -8.00
CA THR A 123 -26.74 5.90 -8.87
C THR A 123 -27.06 5.38 -10.26
N GLU A 124 -27.29 4.07 -10.42
CA GLU A 124 -27.61 3.46 -11.72
C GLU A 124 -28.82 4.13 -12.41
N ASP A 125 -29.81 4.57 -11.64
CA ASP A 125 -31.04 5.19 -12.15
C ASP A 125 -30.90 6.70 -12.46
N ASP A 126 -29.78 7.34 -12.09
CA ASP A 126 -29.51 8.77 -12.31
C ASP A 126 -28.34 8.92 -13.29
N THR A 127 -28.64 8.91 -14.59
CA THR A 127 -27.63 8.88 -15.66
C THR A 127 -26.65 10.05 -15.60
N ASP A 128 -27.13 11.26 -15.27
CA ASP A 128 -26.27 12.46 -15.22
C ASP A 128 -25.32 12.39 -14.03
N ARG A 129 -25.81 11.96 -12.87
CA ARG A 129 -24.98 11.79 -11.67
C ARG A 129 -24.01 10.62 -11.84
N HIS A 130 -24.46 9.52 -12.42
CA HIS A 130 -23.65 8.33 -12.69
C HIS A 130 -22.45 8.70 -13.57
N LYS A 131 -22.69 9.34 -14.71
CA LYS A 131 -21.62 9.76 -15.64
C LYS A 131 -20.59 10.68 -14.97
N ARG A 132 -21.04 11.64 -14.14
CA ARG A 132 -20.12 12.53 -13.40
C ARG A 132 -19.23 11.76 -12.42
N LEU A 133 -19.75 10.71 -11.79
CA LEU A 133 -18.97 9.88 -10.88
C LEU A 133 -17.96 9.02 -11.65
N GLU A 134 -18.34 8.45 -12.80
CA GLU A 134 -17.43 7.73 -13.69
C GLU A 134 -16.29 8.62 -14.22
N ASP A 135 -16.60 9.84 -14.67
CA ASP A 135 -15.59 10.78 -15.17
C ASP A 135 -14.56 11.12 -14.07
N ARG A 136 -15.03 11.32 -12.83
CA ARG A 136 -14.14 11.53 -11.67
C ARG A 136 -13.34 10.28 -11.31
N PHE A 137 -13.94 9.09 -11.43
CA PHE A 137 -13.23 7.84 -11.19
C PHE A 137 -12.06 7.70 -12.16
N ARG A 138 -12.30 7.91 -13.47
CA ARG A 138 -11.26 7.90 -14.51
C ARG A 138 -10.19 8.96 -14.30
N GLU A 139 -10.55 10.13 -13.77
CA GLU A 139 -9.56 11.15 -13.42
C GLU A 139 -8.61 10.66 -12.32
N HIS A 140 -9.14 9.98 -11.30
CA HIS A 140 -8.33 9.42 -10.22
C HIS A 140 -7.50 8.21 -10.66
N GLU A 141 -8.03 7.38 -11.54
CA GLU A 141 -7.31 6.27 -12.18
C GLU A 141 -6.07 6.77 -12.92
N ARG A 142 -6.22 7.79 -13.79
CA ARG A 142 -5.07 8.38 -14.49
C ARG A 142 -4.00 8.95 -13.55
N LYS A 143 -4.40 9.52 -12.41
CA LYS A 143 -3.48 10.03 -11.38
C LYS A 143 -2.82 8.91 -10.57
N PHE A 144 -3.45 7.73 -10.53
CA PHE A 144 -2.90 6.56 -9.85
C PHE A 144 -1.83 5.90 -10.73
N ASP A 145 -2.05 5.89 -12.03
CA ASP A 145 -1.09 5.37 -13.02
C ASP A 145 0.11 6.32 -13.22
N ASP A 146 -0.11 7.64 -13.11
CA ASP A 146 0.96 8.64 -13.16
C ASP A 146 1.67 8.79 -11.81
N ARG A 147 2.79 8.08 -11.67
CA ARG A 147 3.56 8.00 -10.41
C ARG A 147 4.89 8.77 -10.47
N ASP A 148 5.21 9.41 -11.59
CA ASP A 148 6.54 9.99 -11.88
C ASP A 148 6.92 11.12 -10.89
N ASP A 149 5.92 11.87 -10.41
CA ASP A 149 6.11 12.96 -9.45
C ASP A 149 6.11 12.50 -7.98
N LEU A 150 5.90 11.20 -7.72
CA LEU A 150 5.88 10.66 -6.36
C LEU A 150 7.31 10.41 -5.85
N PRO A 151 7.58 10.62 -4.55
CA PRO A 151 8.86 10.24 -3.99
C PRO A 151 9.16 8.76 -4.21
N SER A 152 10.30 8.47 -4.81
CA SER A 152 10.82 7.14 -5.10
C SER A 152 12.08 6.85 -4.28
N LEU A 153 12.56 5.61 -4.33
CA LEU A 153 13.87 5.26 -3.80
C LEU A 153 14.95 5.75 -4.78
N SER A 154 16.00 6.39 -4.26
CA SER A 154 17.15 6.82 -5.05
C SER A 154 18.08 5.67 -5.45
N ASP A 155 18.08 4.60 -4.65
CA ASP A 155 18.77 3.34 -4.94
C ASP A 155 17.86 2.16 -4.57
N GLU A 156 17.34 1.51 -5.61
CA GLU A 156 16.33 0.45 -5.53
C GLU A 156 16.91 -0.92 -5.13
N TRP A 157 18.23 -1.05 -4.94
CA TRP A 157 18.82 -2.26 -4.36
C TRP A 157 18.65 -2.29 -2.84
N LEU A 158 17.84 -3.22 -2.36
CA LEU A 158 17.50 -3.32 -0.94
C LEU A 158 18.03 -4.62 -0.32
N PRO A 159 18.84 -4.55 0.75
CA PRO A 159 19.34 -5.73 1.43
C PRO A 159 18.20 -6.49 2.12
N LYS A 160 18.03 -7.78 1.82
CA LYS A 160 16.94 -8.62 2.37
C LYS A 160 16.94 -8.66 3.89
N SER A 161 18.11 -8.67 4.52
CA SER A 161 18.27 -8.67 5.98
C SER A 161 17.74 -7.40 6.66
N GLN A 162 17.43 -6.37 5.89
CA GLN A 162 16.95 -5.07 6.36
C GLN A 162 15.54 -4.74 5.87
N LEU A 163 14.94 -5.61 5.07
CA LEU A 163 13.56 -5.47 4.62
C LEU A 163 12.63 -5.84 5.76
N GLY A 164 11.61 -5.01 5.95
CA GLY A 164 10.49 -5.35 6.81
C GLY A 164 9.47 -6.17 6.02
N THR A 165 8.23 -5.70 6.06
CA THR A 165 7.08 -6.38 5.47
C THR A 165 6.97 -6.11 3.97
N ILE A 166 6.94 -7.17 3.15
CA ILE A 166 6.60 -7.11 1.73
C ILE A 166 5.32 -7.89 1.50
N VAL A 167 4.30 -7.22 0.98
CA VAL A 167 2.96 -7.79 0.90
C VAL A 167 2.32 -7.55 -0.45
N ARG A 168 1.47 -8.50 -0.83
CA ARG A 168 0.63 -8.42 -2.02
C ARG A 168 -0.77 -8.90 -1.66
N ARG A 169 -1.77 -8.43 -2.40
CA ARG A 169 -3.13 -8.98 -2.31
C ARG A 169 -3.33 -10.00 -3.41
N CYS A 170 -3.86 -11.17 -3.06
CA CYS A 170 -4.32 -12.13 -4.05
C CYS A 170 -5.55 -11.55 -4.75
N THR A 171 -5.50 -11.48 -6.08
CA THR A 171 -6.62 -11.10 -6.95
C THR A 171 -7.41 -12.32 -7.40
#